data_AF-A0A7S2DMC1-F1
#
_entry.id   AF-A0A7S2DMC1-F1
#
_cell.length_a   1.000
_cell.length_b   1.000
_cell.length_c   1.000
_cell.angle_alpha   90.00
_cell.angle_beta   90.00
_cell.angle_gamma   90.00
#
_symmetry.space_group_name_H-M   'P 1'
#
loop_
_entity.id
_entity.type
_entity.pdbx_description
1 polymer ?
#
loop_
_entity_poly.entity_id
_entity_poly.type
_entity_poly.pdbx_seq_one_letter_code
_entity_poly.pdbx_strand_id
1 'polypeptide(L)'
;VHARRGDVPPDALQCGWEGDTTPLYSALVPVSGELSLRVPGKVRTGFSGAACGHEGREVSAEDYQVVTVKRDAVVDDAAKLALPKRRFLMSIAELLNWTPRGISGVGLDLTTSTVALEERKSAKGEEQGGGGTRPLVMHCHDMAGGYNSDADGRYLESFKAWDSIDEFCYFGHHRVCIPPTSWIEACHRHGVPCLGTLITEHAVGVADNTHLLDNAEVAVERLTAILVHYGFDGWLLNIESPLAQGPEDMARL
;
A
#
# COMPACT_ATOMS: atom_id res chain seq x y z
N VAL A 1 -29.75 -2.65 4.43
CA VAL A 1 -31.00 -2.63 3.65
C VAL A 1 -31.11 -3.90 2.83
N HIS A 2 -32.29 -4.51 2.72
CA HIS A 2 -32.47 -5.70 1.90
C HIS A 2 -32.49 -5.34 0.41
N ALA A 3 -31.77 -6.10 -0.42
CA ALA A 3 -31.60 -5.87 -1.86
C ALA A 3 -31.65 -7.20 -2.62
N ARG A 4 -31.91 -7.13 -3.93
CA ARG A 4 -32.08 -8.34 -4.76
C ARG A 4 -31.52 -8.19 -6.15
N ARG A 5 -31.14 -9.32 -6.77
CA ARG A 5 -30.84 -9.43 -8.22
C ARG A 5 -29.88 -8.36 -8.73
N GLY A 6 -28.77 -8.16 -8.01
CA GLY A 6 -27.76 -7.16 -8.34
C GLY A 6 -28.08 -5.70 -7.97
N ASP A 7 -29.25 -5.43 -7.38
CA ASP A 7 -29.61 -4.08 -6.94
C ASP A 7 -28.69 -3.55 -5.84
N VAL A 8 -28.22 -2.31 -6.01
CA VAL A 8 -27.39 -1.61 -5.05
C VAL A 8 -28.15 -0.37 -4.59
N PRO A 9 -28.56 -0.30 -3.31
CA PRO A 9 -29.25 0.86 -2.77
C PRO A 9 -28.46 2.16 -2.98
N PRO A 10 -29.12 3.31 -3.28
CA PRO A 10 -28.43 4.59 -3.49
C PRO A 10 -27.61 5.09 -2.28
N ASP A 11 -27.95 4.63 -1.07
CA ASP A 11 -27.28 4.92 0.19
C ASP A 11 -26.30 3.81 0.62
N ALA A 12 -25.99 2.87 -0.27
CA ALA A 12 -25.02 1.81 -0.03
C ALA A 12 -23.65 2.39 0.32
N LEU A 13 -23.05 1.85 1.38
CA LEU A 13 -21.70 2.19 1.77
C LEU A 13 -20.72 1.54 0.79
N GLN A 14 -20.10 2.36 -0.05
CA GLN A 14 -19.01 1.89 -0.90
C GLN A 14 -17.82 1.47 -0.02
N CYS A 15 -17.34 0.24 -0.20
CA CYS A 15 -16.24 -0.34 0.59
C CYS A 15 -15.02 -0.69 -0.25
N GLY A 16 -15.04 -0.46 -1.56
CA GLY A 16 -13.91 -0.73 -2.43
C GLY A 16 -14.15 -0.41 -3.90
N TRP A 17 -13.24 -0.89 -4.72
CA TRP A 17 -13.22 -0.75 -6.17
C TRP A 17 -12.82 -2.08 -6.81
N GLU A 18 -13.40 -2.42 -7.96
CA GLU A 18 -12.83 -3.42 -8.86
C GLU A 18 -11.56 -2.87 -9.55
N GLY A 19 -10.78 -3.76 -10.17
CA GLY A 19 -9.59 -3.38 -10.94
C GLY A 19 -9.88 -2.43 -12.12
N ASP A 20 -11.13 -2.39 -12.59
CA ASP A 20 -11.59 -1.48 -13.64
C ASP A 20 -12.22 -0.17 -13.11
N THR A 21 -12.07 0.11 -11.81
CA THR A 21 -12.64 1.27 -11.10
C THR A 21 -14.16 1.23 -10.90
N THR A 22 -14.83 0.09 -11.11
CA THR A 22 -16.25 -0.05 -10.73
C THR A 22 -16.40 -0.07 -9.20
N PRO A 23 -17.31 0.74 -8.60
CA PRO A 23 -17.57 0.72 -7.16
C PRO A 23 -18.04 -0.63 -6.63
N LEU A 24 -17.55 -0.99 -5.44
CA LEU A 24 -17.83 -2.26 -4.77
C LEU A 24 -18.45 -2.01 -3.38
N TYR A 25 -19.50 -2.75 -3.05
CA TYR A 25 -20.33 -2.52 -1.87
C TYR A 25 -20.40 -3.77 -0.99
N SER A 26 -20.44 -3.56 0.33
CA SER A 26 -20.50 -4.66 1.29
C SER A 26 -21.92 -5.23 1.39
N ALA A 27 -22.02 -6.55 1.32
CA ALA A 27 -23.28 -7.29 1.42
C ALA A 27 -23.22 -8.39 2.50
N LEU A 28 -24.38 -8.74 3.03
CA LEU A 28 -24.61 -9.93 3.84
C LEU A 28 -25.39 -10.93 3.01
N VAL A 29 -24.72 -12.01 2.65
CA VAL A 29 -25.20 -13.05 1.75
C VAL A 29 -25.73 -14.22 2.58
N PRO A 30 -26.99 -14.65 2.39
CA PRO A 30 -27.54 -15.82 3.07
C PRO A 30 -26.84 -17.09 2.58
N VAL A 31 -26.56 -18.00 3.51
CA VAL A 31 -25.99 -19.30 3.19
C VAL A 31 -27.12 -20.32 2.97
N SER A 32 -27.03 -21.11 1.91
CA SER A 32 -28.01 -22.17 1.62
C SER A 32 -28.01 -23.23 2.73
N GLY A 33 -29.18 -23.57 3.25
CA GLY A 33 -29.34 -24.60 4.30
C GLY A 33 -29.49 -24.07 5.72
N GLU A 34 -29.12 -22.81 5.99
CA GLU A 34 -29.31 -22.16 7.29
C GLU A 34 -29.96 -20.78 7.13
N LEU A 35 -31.28 -20.71 7.34
CA LEU A 35 -32.10 -19.52 7.12
C LEU A 35 -31.62 -18.26 7.89
N SER A 36 -30.92 -18.45 9.01
CA SER A 36 -30.39 -17.37 9.84
C SER A 36 -28.94 -16.99 9.54
N LEU A 37 -28.18 -17.85 8.86
CA LEU A 37 -26.76 -17.61 8.65
C LEU A 37 -26.55 -16.68 7.47
N ARG A 38 -25.85 -15.56 7.74
CA ARG A 38 -25.43 -14.60 6.72
C ARG A 38 -23.93 -14.41 6.84
N VAL A 39 -23.25 -14.49 5.71
CA VAL A 39 -21.81 -14.27 5.63
C VAL A 39 -21.52 -12.95 4.93
N PRO A 40 -20.40 -12.29 5.27
CA PRO A 40 -19.92 -11.14 4.52
C PRO A 40 -19.67 -11.50 3.05
N GLY A 41 -20.07 -10.60 2.17
CA GLY A 41 -19.88 -10.69 0.74
C GLY A 41 -19.84 -9.31 0.11
N LYS A 42 -19.93 -9.29 -1.21
CA LYS A 42 -19.81 -8.09 -2.03
C LYS A 42 -20.88 -8.05 -3.12
N VAL A 43 -21.28 -6.85 -3.50
CA VAL A 43 -22.10 -6.60 -4.69
C VAL A 43 -21.58 -5.38 -5.41
N ARG A 44 -21.79 -5.33 -6.74
CA ARG A 44 -21.54 -4.14 -7.55
C ARG A 44 -22.53 -4.06 -8.70
N THR A 45 -22.60 -2.90 -9.31
CA THR A 45 -23.35 -2.70 -10.55
C THR A 45 -22.88 -3.69 -11.62
N GLY A 46 -23.83 -4.38 -12.24
CA GLY A 46 -23.59 -5.40 -13.26
C GLY A 46 -23.48 -6.84 -12.72
N PHE A 47 -23.45 -7.05 -11.40
CA PHE A 47 -23.64 -8.39 -10.84
C PHE A 47 -25.11 -8.82 -10.91
N SER A 48 -25.37 -10.12 -11.01
CA SER A 48 -26.71 -10.69 -10.89
C SER A 48 -27.14 -10.94 -9.43
N GLY A 49 -26.21 -10.85 -8.48
CA GLY A 49 -26.41 -11.15 -7.06
C GLY A 49 -25.21 -10.73 -6.22
N ALA A 50 -25.30 -10.87 -4.90
CA ALA A 50 -24.16 -10.64 -4.02
C ALA A 50 -23.30 -11.90 -3.92
N ALA A 51 -21.99 -11.75 -4.15
CA ALA A 51 -21.00 -12.81 -4.12
C ALA A 51 -20.36 -12.93 -2.73
N CYS A 52 -20.15 -14.15 -2.24
CA CYS A 52 -19.37 -14.43 -1.04
C CYS A 52 -18.49 -15.67 -1.24
N GLY A 53 -17.40 -15.74 -0.48
CA GLY A 53 -16.66 -16.99 -0.32
C GLY A 53 -17.33 -17.83 0.77
N HIS A 54 -17.71 -19.07 0.46
CA HIS A 54 -18.26 -20.01 1.42
C HIS A 54 -17.75 -21.43 1.13
N GLU A 55 -17.21 -22.11 2.14
CA GLU A 55 -16.63 -23.47 2.02
C GLU A 55 -15.60 -23.61 0.88
N GLY A 56 -14.78 -22.58 0.66
CA GLY A 56 -13.75 -22.58 -0.39
C GLY A 56 -14.28 -22.39 -1.81
N ARG A 57 -15.55 -22.01 -1.98
CA ARG A 57 -16.17 -21.69 -3.27
C ARG A 57 -16.68 -20.25 -3.28
N GLU A 58 -16.71 -19.62 -4.45
CA GLU A 58 -17.44 -18.38 -4.65
C GLU A 58 -18.92 -18.70 -4.94
N VAL A 59 -19.80 -18.18 -4.10
CA VAL A 59 -21.24 -18.39 -4.15
C VAL A 59 -21.91 -17.04 -4.38
N SER A 60 -22.94 -16.99 -5.22
CA SER A 60 -23.74 -15.79 -5.45
C SER A 60 -25.17 -16.03 -4.99
N ALA A 61 -25.75 -15.09 -4.25
CA ALA A 61 -27.16 -15.12 -3.88
C ALA A 61 -27.91 -13.94 -4.51
N GLU A 62 -29.10 -14.23 -5.04
CA GLU A 62 -29.99 -13.19 -5.56
C GLU A 62 -30.64 -12.36 -4.45
N ASP A 63 -30.76 -12.90 -3.24
CA ASP A 63 -31.35 -12.27 -2.07
C ASP A 63 -30.27 -11.95 -1.04
N TYR A 64 -30.12 -10.68 -0.67
CA TYR A 64 -29.05 -10.26 0.27
C TYR A 64 -29.41 -8.96 1.00
N GLN A 65 -28.52 -8.52 1.88
CA GLN A 65 -28.63 -7.20 2.50
C GLN A 65 -27.37 -6.40 2.20
N VAL A 66 -27.52 -5.13 1.83
CA VAL A 66 -26.40 -4.20 1.61
C VAL A 66 -26.25 -3.30 2.84
N VAL A 67 -25.02 -3.04 3.24
CA VAL A 67 -24.73 -2.07 4.32
C VAL A 67 -24.97 -0.66 3.77
N THR A 68 -25.78 0.14 4.47
CA THR A 68 -26.07 1.52 4.08
C THR A 68 -25.75 2.48 5.21
N VAL A 69 -25.50 3.74 4.87
CA VAL A 69 -25.28 4.81 5.85
C VAL A 69 -26.61 5.43 6.26
N LYS A 70 -26.86 5.51 7.57
CA LYS A 70 -28.08 6.12 8.11
C LYS A 70 -28.06 7.63 7.85
N ARG A 71 -29.01 8.14 7.07
CA ARG A 71 -29.16 9.58 6.78
C ARG A 71 -29.69 10.33 8.00
N ASP A 72 -28.78 10.71 8.91
CA ASP A 72 -28.97 11.81 9.87
C ASP A 72 -27.74 12.76 9.89
N ALA A 73 -26.85 12.67 8.90
CA ALA A 73 -25.77 13.61 8.71
C ALA A 73 -26.08 14.51 7.51
N VAL A 74 -26.18 15.82 7.76
CA VAL A 74 -26.15 16.86 6.74
C VAL A 74 -24.91 16.62 5.87
N VAL A 75 -25.11 16.28 4.60
CA VAL A 75 -24.02 16.22 3.63
C VAL A 75 -23.93 17.61 3.02
N ASP A 76 -22.92 18.36 3.46
CA ASP A 76 -22.58 19.67 2.91
C ASP A 76 -22.26 19.54 1.41
N ASP A 77 -22.67 20.56 0.67
CA ASP A 77 -22.69 20.59 -0.79
C ASP A 77 -21.31 20.33 -1.41
N ALA A 78 -21.30 19.52 -2.47
CA ALA A 78 -20.21 19.39 -3.43
C ALA A 78 -18.80 19.27 -2.83
N ALA A 79 -18.52 18.19 -2.09
CA ALA A 79 -17.16 17.68 -2.03
C ALA A 79 -16.74 17.36 -3.47
N LYS A 80 -15.95 18.25 -4.09
CA LYS A 80 -15.08 17.90 -5.22
C LYS A 80 -14.51 16.53 -4.89
N LEU A 81 -14.87 15.50 -5.65
CA LEU A 81 -14.43 14.14 -5.40
C LEU A 81 -12.92 14.21 -5.18
N ALA A 82 -12.48 14.08 -3.92
CA ALA A 82 -11.09 14.26 -3.60
C ALA A 82 -10.35 13.24 -4.46
N LEU A 83 -9.36 13.69 -5.22
CA LEU A 83 -8.55 12.79 -6.04
C LEU A 83 -8.15 11.61 -5.16
N PRO A 84 -8.29 10.35 -5.63
CA PRO A 84 -8.00 9.18 -4.82
C PRO A 84 -6.61 9.37 -4.21
N LYS A 85 -6.58 9.53 -2.88
CA LYS A 85 -5.33 9.82 -2.21
C LYS A 85 -4.54 8.53 -2.14
N ARG A 86 -3.37 8.52 -2.78
CA ARG A 86 -2.48 7.36 -2.82
C ARG A 86 -1.21 7.66 -2.04
N ARG A 87 -0.43 6.64 -1.72
CA ARG A 87 0.81 6.78 -0.95
C ARG A 87 2.04 6.40 -1.79
N PHE A 88 1.87 6.38 -3.10
CA PHE A 88 2.87 5.96 -4.07
C PHE A 88 2.83 6.82 -5.33
N LEU A 89 3.92 6.77 -6.10
CA LEU A 89 4.01 7.33 -7.44
C LEU A 89 3.86 6.20 -8.46
N MET A 90 3.07 6.46 -9.51
CA MET A 90 2.75 5.46 -10.53
C MET A 90 3.78 5.37 -11.65
N SER A 91 4.67 6.36 -11.77
CA SER A 91 5.64 6.42 -12.88
C SER A 91 6.92 7.14 -12.48
N ILE A 92 7.97 6.93 -13.26
CA ILE A 92 9.22 7.69 -13.14
C ILE A 92 8.99 9.17 -13.45
N ALA A 93 8.08 9.51 -14.37
CA ALA A 93 7.72 10.89 -14.65
C ALA A 93 7.17 11.62 -13.41
N GLU A 94 6.36 10.94 -12.61
CA GLU A 94 5.86 11.49 -11.34
C GLU A 94 6.99 11.71 -10.33
N LEU A 95 7.95 10.78 -10.23
CA LEU A 95 9.13 10.94 -9.40
C LEU A 95 9.92 12.20 -9.79
N LEU A 96 10.21 12.37 -11.09
CA LEU A 96 11.00 13.50 -11.58
C LEU A 96 10.30 14.85 -11.35
N ASN A 97 8.96 14.87 -11.39
CA ASN A 97 8.14 16.06 -11.17
C ASN A 97 7.72 16.28 -9.71
N TRP A 98 8.16 15.43 -8.77
CA TRP A 98 7.80 15.57 -7.36
C TRP A 98 8.41 16.84 -6.74
N THR A 99 7.64 17.49 -5.86
CA THR A 99 8.10 18.62 -5.03
C THR A 99 7.61 18.46 -3.60
N PRO A 100 8.13 19.23 -2.62
CA PRO A 100 7.58 19.26 -1.26
C PRO A 100 6.10 19.69 -1.17
N ARG A 101 5.52 20.23 -2.25
CA ARG A 101 4.08 20.53 -2.34
C ARG A 101 3.28 19.37 -2.96
N GLY A 102 3.92 18.22 -3.20
CA GLY A 102 3.40 17.09 -3.93
C GLY A 102 3.61 17.19 -5.44
N ILE A 103 2.76 16.50 -6.19
CA ILE A 103 2.74 16.46 -7.65
C ILE A 103 1.41 17.06 -8.11
N SER A 104 1.46 17.89 -9.16
CA SER A 104 0.25 18.51 -9.71
C SER A 104 -0.76 17.44 -10.15
N GLY A 105 -2.01 17.56 -9.69
CA GLY A 105 -3.09 16.63 -10.06
C GLY A 105 -3.02 15.26 -9.38
N VAL A 106 -2.14 15.07 -8.38
CA VAL A 106 -2.03 13.84 -7.60
C VAL A 106 -2.26 14.15 -6.13
N GLY A 107 -3.26 13.49 -5.52
CA GLY A 107 -3.45 13.52 -4.06
C GLY A 107 -2.56 12.48 -3.39
N LEU A 108 -1.63 12.90 -2.54
CA LEU A 108 -0.87 12.00 -1.69
C LEU A 108 -1.44 11.96 -0.28
N ASP A 109 -1.69 10.76 0.26
CA ASP A 109 -2.13 10.53 1.66
C ASP A 109 -0.93 10.28 2.58
N LEU A 110 -0.01 11.25 2.61
CA LEU A 110 1.25 11.13 3.34
C LEU A 110 1.45 12.37 4.20
N THR A 111 2.04 12.16 5.37
CA THR A 111 2.47 13.23 6.28
C THR A 111 3.94 13.04 6.65
N THR A 112 4.61 14.13 7.02
CA THR A 112 6.00 14.06 7.50
C THR A 112 6.04 13.44 8.89
N SER A 113 6.93 12.48 9.10
CA SER A 113 7.23 11.92 10.42
C SER A 113 7.81 13.01 11.33
N THR A 114 7.40 13.00 12.59
CA THR A 114 7.95 13.91 13.62
C THR A 114 8.85 13.19 14.62
N VAL A 115 8.99 11.87 14.49
CA VAL A 115 9.77 11.02 15.38
C VAL A 115 11.13 10.76 14.74
N ALA A 116 12.20 11.08 15.47
CA ALA A 116 13.56 10.73 15.05
C ALA A 116 13.84 9.24 15.28
N LEU A 117 14.67 8.64 14.43
CA LEU A 117 15.15 7.27 14.60
C LEU A 117 15.85 7.12 15.96
N GLU A 118 15.33 6.26 16.83
CA GLU A 118 15.94 6.00 18.12
C GLU A 118 17.27 5.26 17.96
N GLU A 119 18.28 5.65 18.73
CA GLU A 119 19.52 4.88 18.81
C GLU A 119 19.24 3.54 19.50
N ARG A 120 19.36 2.45 18.76
CA ARG A 120 19.49 1.14 19.40
C ARG A 120 20.85 1.09 20.09
N LYS A 121 20.82 0.94 21.41
CA LYS A 121 21.97 0.36 22.12
C LYS A 121 22.20 -0.98 21.45
N SER A 122 23.25 -1.08 20.63
CA SER A 122 23.60 -2.35 20.03
C SER A 122 23.53 -3.38 21.14
N ALA A 123 22.90 -4.53 20.88
CA ALA A 123 23.40 -5.77 21.43
C ALA A 123 24.81 -5.97 20.85
N LYS A 124 25.76 -5.08 21.18
CA LYS A 124 27.15 -5.46 21.33
C LYS A 124 27.02 -6.53 22.37
N GLY A 125 27.08 -7.77 21.91
CA GLY A 125 27.14 -8.90 22.81
C GLY A 125 28.13 -8.52 23.89
N GLU A 126 27.69 -8.61 25.13
CA GLU A 126 28.60 -9.14 26.12
C GLU A 126 29.32 -10.30 25.44
N GLU A 127 30.63 -10.17 25.25
CA GLU A 127 31.50 -11.21 24.71
C GLU A 127 31.47 -12.40 25.68
N GLN A 128 30.36 -13.14 25.69
CA GLN A 128 30.28 -14.44 26.30
C GLN A 128 30.56 -15.46 25.19
N GLY A 129 31.86 -15.62 24.91
CA GLY A 129 32.46 -16.81 24.31
C GLY A 129 31.96 -17.24 22.93
N GLY A 130 32.40 -16.56 21.87
CA GLY A 130 32.27 -17.04 20.49
C GLY A 130 32.18 -15.89 19.50
N GLY A 131 33.33 -15.40 19.01
CA GLY A 131 33.46 -14.19 18.19
C GLY A 131 32.87 -14.30 16.78
N GLY A 132 31.55 -14.25 16.66
CA GLY A 132 30.83 -14.11 15.39
C GLY A 132 29.76 -13.01 15.49
N THR A 133 29.72 -12.10 14.51
CA THR A 133 28.61 -11.16 14.33
C THR A 133 27.34 -11.91 13.97
N ARG A 134 26.20 -11.60 14.61
CA ARG A 134 24.91 -12.18 14.19
C ARG A 134 24.54 -11.75 12.76
N PRO A 135 23.79 -12.56 12.01
CA PRO A 135 23.22 -12.13 10.73
C PRO A 135 22.35 -10.88 10.91
N LEU A 136 22.37 -10.00 9.90
CA LEU A 136 21.43 -8.88 9.79
C LEU A 136 20.16 -9.34 9.08
N VAL A 137 19.01 -8.87 9.53
CA VAL A 137 17.69 -9.26 9.03
C VAL A 137 16.91 -8.03 8.57
N MET A 138 16.56 -7.98 7.29
CA MET A 138 15.59 -7.01 6.77
C MET A 138 14.20 -7.65 6.69
N HIS A 139 13.18 -6.97 7.21
CA HIS A 139 11.79 -7.39 7.07
C HIS A 139 11.11 -6.64 5.93
N CYS A 140 10.74 -7.33 4.85
CA CYS A 140 9.96 -6.76 3.76
C CYS A 140 8.47 -6.96 4.01
N HIS A 141 7.77 -5.86 4.28
CA HIS A 141 6.33 -5.83 4.47
C HIS A 141 5.62 -5.68 3.12
N ASP A 142 5.34 -6.81 2.46
CA ASP A 142 4.57 -6.89 1.20
C ASP A 142 3.13 -7.36 1.47
N MET A 143 2.33 -6.50 2.11
CA MET A 143 0.95 -6.84 2.45
C MET A 143 0.00 -6.39 1.34
N ALA A 144 -0.44 -7.37 0.54
CA ALA A 144 -1.47 -7.21 -0.51
C ALA A 144 -1.19 -6.04 -1.48
N GLY A 145 0.06 -5.92 -1.94
CA GLY A 145 0.49 -4.88 -2.87
C GLY A 145 0.97 -3.58 -2.23
N GLY A 146 0.84 -3.46 -0.90
CA GLY A 146 1.05 -2.22 -0.14
C GLY A 146 -0.19 -1.33 -0.15
N TYR A 147 -0.47 -0.64 0.97
CA TYR A 147 -1.48 0.43 1.09
C TYR A 147 -2.96 0.03 1.11
N ASN A 148 -3.36 -0.80 2.08
CA ASN A 148 -4.77 -1.03 2.41
C ASN A 148 -5.13 -0.43 3.78
N SER A 149 -6.28 0.25 3.87
CA SER A 149 -6.72 0.96 5.09
C SER A 149 -6.82 0.04 6.32
N ASP A 150 -7.18 -1.23 6.12
CA ASP A 150 -7.34 -2.20 7.20
C ASP A 150 -6.02 -2.91 7.57
N ALA A 151 -5.06 -2.94 6.64
CA ALA A 151 -3.80 -3.65 6.76
C ALA A 151 -2.76 -2.90 7.59
N ASP A 152 -2.60 -1.61 7.28
CA ASP A 152 -1.55 -0.78 7.89
C ASP A 152 -1.77 -0.57 9.39
N GLY A 153 -3.02 -0.52 9.86
CA GLY A 153 -3.32 -0.37 11.29
C GLY A 153 -3.18 -1.67 12.07
N ARG A 154 -3.92 -2.71 11.69
CA ARG A 154 -4.00 -3.98 12.45
C ARG A 154 -2.68 -4.76 12.41
N TYR A 155 -1.99 -4.76 11.27
CA TYR A 155 -0.71 -5.46 11.17
C TYR A 155 0.36 -4.74 11.99
N LEU A 156 0.42 -3.41 11.92
CA LEU A 156 1.33 -2.62 12.74
C LEU A 156 1.14 -2.87 14.24
N GLU A 157 -0.11 -2.86 14.72
CA GLU A 157 -0.43 -3.15 16.12
C GLU A 157 -0.01 -4.56 16.57
N SER A 158 -0.02 -5.53 15.65
CA SER A 158 0.31 -6.93 15.92
C SER A 158 1.77 -7.29 15.65
N PHE A 159 2.56 -6.43 15.00
CA PHE A 159 3.97 -6.68 14.75
C PHE A 159 4.79 -6.65 16.05
N LYS A 160 5.47 -7.76 16.37
CA LYS A 160 6.26 -7.95 17.60
C LYS A 160 7.73 -8.29 17.36
N ALA A 161 8.17 -8.39 16.11
CA ALA A 161 9.52 -8.82 15.76
C ALA A 161 10.55 -7.69 15.72
N TRP A 162 10.26 -6.52 16.30
CA TRP A 162 11.12 -5.33 16.26
C TRP A 162 12.55 -5.61 16.74
N ASP A 163 12.71 -6.40 17.80
CA ASP A 163 14.03 -6.76 18.35
C ASP A 163 14.82 -7.77 17.50
N SER A 164 14.15 -8.41 16.52
CA SER A 164 14.71 -9.46 15.67
C SER A 164 15.06 -8.97 14.26
N ILE A 165 14.78 -7.71 13.94
CA ILE A 165 15.02 -7.12 12.62
C ILE A 165 15.98 -5.95 12.73
N ASP A 166 16.78 -5.74 11.70
CA ASP A 166 17.74 -4.65 11.59
C ASP A 166 17.19 -3.50 10.76
N GLU A 167 16.41 -3.81 9.73
CA GLU A 167 15.79 -2.85 8.82
C GLU A 167 14.37 -3.31 8.46
N PHE A 168 13.49 -2.35 8.20
CA PHE A 168 12.13 -2.59 7.76
C PHE A 168 11.93 -1.96 6.38
N CYS A 169 11.47 -2.74 5.40
CA CYS A 169 11.09 -2.22 4.08
C CYS A 169 9.57 -2.26 3.94
N TYR A 170 8.95 -1.09 3.74
CA TYR A 170 7.56 -0.99 3.35
C TYR A 170 7.47 -1.28 1.84
N PHE A 171 7.18 -2.53 1.51
CA PHE A 171 7.24 -3.02 0.13
C PHE A 171 5.90 -2.79 -0.58
N GLY A 172 5.96 -2.34 -1.82
CA GLY A 172 4.78 -2.19 -2.65
C GLY A 172 5.07 -2.32 -4.14
N HIS A 173 4.04 -2.71 -4.89
CA HIS A 173 4.12 -3.02 -6.33
C HIS A 173 3.73 -1.80 -7.19
N HIS A 174 4.19 -0.63 -6.75
CA HIS A 174 4.05 0.64 -7.46
C HIS A 174 5.41 1.33 -7.55
N ARG A 175 5.65 2.10 -8.62
CA ARG A 175 7.00 2.55 -9.03
C ARG A 175 7.78 3.13 -7.87
N VAL A 176 7.19 4.06 -7.12
CA VAL A 176 7.80 4.60 -5.91
C VAL A 176 6.82 4.49 -4.76
N CYS A 177 7.11 3.63 -3.79
CA CYS A 177 6.31 3.39 -2.60
C CYS A 177 6.92 4.13 -1.40
N ILE A 178 6.20 5.13 -0.88
CA ILE A 178 6.63 5.92 0.27
C ILE A 178 5.96 5.36 1.54
N PRO A 179 6.74 4.92 2.56
CA PRO A 179 6.17 4.36 3.77
C PRO A 179 5.15 5.30 4.44
N PRO A 180 4.00 4.81 4.93
CA PRO A 180 3.08 5.63 5.70
C PRO A 180 3.73 6.15 7.00
N THR A 181 3.38 7.34 7.44
CA THR A 181 3.94 7.97 8.65
C THR A 181 3.84 7.09 9.89
N SER A 182 2.75 6.35 10.04
CA SER A 182 2.56 5.40 11.15
C SER A 182 3.64 4.31 11.19
N TRP A 183 4.03 3.79 10.03
CA TRP A 183 5.09 2.80 9.89
C TRP A 183 6.45 3.42 10.16
N ILE A 184 6.73 4.60 9.59
CA ILE A 184 7.99 5.32 9.82
C ILE A 184 8.20 5.54 11.32
N GLU A 185 7.23 6.16 11.99
CA GLU A 185 7.34 6.48 13.41
C GLU A 185 7.40 5.22 14.29
N ALA A 186 6.73 4.14 13.91
CA ALA A 186 6.83 2.89 14.65
C ALA A 186 8.22 2.24 14.52
N CYS A 187 8.79 2.22 13.31
CA CYS A 187 10.16 1.74 13.09
C CYS A 187 11.14 2.59 13.92
N HIS A 188 11.01 3.92 13.84
CA HIS A 188 11.88 4.86 14.55
C HIS A 188 11.83 4.71 16.07
N ARG A 189 10.65 4.54 16.67
CA ARG A 189 10.50 4.27 18.11
C ARG A 189 11.14 2.95 18.57
N HIS A 190 11.38 2.01 17.66
CA HIS A 190 12.12 0.78 17.95
C HIS A 190 13.58 0.84 17.48
N GLY A 191 14.03 2.01 17.00
CA GLY A 191 15.36 2.23 16.44
C GLY A 191 15.67 1.39 15.20
N VAL A 192 14.63 1.01 14.44
CA VAL A 192 14.74 0.29 13.17
C VAL A 192 14.61 1.30 12.02
N PRO A 193 15.55 1.36 11.07
CA PRO A 193 15.41 2.15 9.87
C PRO A 193 14.23 1.68 9.00
N CYS A 194 13.46 2.61 8.46
CA CYS A 194 12.31 2.38 7.59
C CYS A 194 12.66 2.73 6.13
N LEU A 195 12.54 1.76 5.23
CA LEU A 195 12.83 1.89 3.81
C LEU A 195 11.54 1.92 2.99
N GLY A 196 11.49 2.80 1.98
CA GLY A 196 10.52 2.70 0.89
C GLY A 196 10.97 1.71 -0.19
N THR A 197 10.25 1.68 -1.31
CA THR A 197 10.61 0.86 -2.48
C THR A 197 10.58 1.66 -3.77
N LEU A 198 11.62 1.50 -4.61
CA LEU A 198 11.57 1.80 -6.04
C LEU A 198 11.56 0.47 -6.80
N ILE A 199 10.55 0.24 -7.63
CA ILE A 199 10.41 -1.01 -8.39
C ILE A 199 10.22 -0.73 -9.88
N THR A 200 10.88 -1.55 -10.70
CA THR A 200 10.57 -1.67 -12.14
C THR A 200 10.26 -3.13 -12.45
N GLU A 201 9.05 -3.38 -12.95
CA GLU A 201 8.56 -4.74 -13.15
C GLU A 201 7.76 -4.87 -14.45
N HIS A 202 7.68 -6.12 -14.92
CA HIS A 202 6.96 -6.50 -16.14
C HIS A 202 7.48 -5.77 -17.41
N ALA A 203 6.72 -5.84 -18.51
CA ALA A 203 7.13 -5.23 -19.78
C ALA A 203 7.24 -3.70 -19.72
N VAL A 204 6.42 -3.05 -18.87
CA VAL A 204 6.43 -1.60 -18.68
C VAL A 204 7.69 -1.10 -17.99
N GLY A 205 8.29 -1.92 -17.13
CA GLY A 205 9.50 -1.54 -16.40
C GLY A 205 10.74 -1.36 -17.28
N VAL A 206 10.76 -1.89 -18.52
CA VAL A 206 11.85 -1.63 -19.48
C VAL A 206 11.92 -0.14 -19.83
N ALA A 207 10.77 0.49 -20.06
CA ALA A 207 10.70 1.92 -20.33
C ALA A 207 11.02 2.75 -19.07
N ASP A 208 10.57 2.30 -17.90
CA ASP A 208 10.89 2.95 -16.62
C ASP A 208 12.42 2.92 -16.36
N ASN A 209 13.10 1.80 -16.65
CA ASN A 209 14.56 1.68 -16.53
C ASN A 209 15.30 2.66 -17.44
N THR A 210 14.91 2.76 -18.72
CA THR A 210 15.51 3.74 -19.64
C THR A 210 15.29 5.15 -19.13
N HIS A 211 14.08 5.46 -18.65
CA HIS A 211 13.75 6.79 -18.14
C HIS A 211 14.56 7.14 -16.88
N LEU A 212 14.78 6.18 -15.98
CA LEU A 212 15.67 6.32 -14.83
C LEU A 212 17.12 6.58 -15.25
N LEU A 213 17.67 5.77 -16.17
CA LEU A 213 19.04 5.93 -16.66
C LEU A 213 19.27 7.27 -17.36
N ASP A 214 18.31 7.72 -18.15
CA ASP A 214 18.37 9.02 -18.85
C ASP A 214 18.30 10.21 -17.87
N ASN A 215 17.82 10.00 -16.64
CA ASN A 215 17.57 11.06 -15.65
C ASN A 215 18.14 10.71 -14.27
N ALA A 216 19.20 9.91 -14.20
CA ALA A 216 19.66 9.29 -12.95
C ALA A 216 19.95 10.31 -11.85
N GLU A 217 20.64 11.41 -12.17
CA GLU A 217 20.97 12.48 -11.21
C GLU A 217 19.71 13.12 -10.61
N VAL A 218 18.72 13.44 -11.46
CA VAL A 218 17.44 14.03 -11.02
C VAL A 218 16.62 13.03 -10.23
N ALA A 219 16.63 11.75 -10.63
CA ALA A 219 15.94 10.69 -9.89
C ALA A 219 16.52 10.52 -8.48
N VAL A 220 17.85 10.49 -8.33
CA VAL A 220 18.53 10.44 -7.03
C VAL A 220 18.21 11.68 -6.19
N GLU A 221 18.25 12.87 -6.79
CA GLU A 221 17.88 14.12 -6.11
C GLU A 221 16.43 14.04 -5.57
N ARG A 222 15.48 13.57 -6.39
CA ARG A 222 14.07 13.47 -6.02
C ARG A 222 13.82 12.39 -4.96
N LEU A 223 14.41 11.22 -5.09
CA LEU A 223 14.32 10.15 -4.07
C LEU A 223 14.89 10.62 -2.73
N THR A 224 16.00 11.37 -2.74
CA THR A 224 16.59 11.97 -1.53
C THR A 224 15.68 13.03 -0.94
N ALA A 225 15.11 13.90 -1.78
CA ALA A 225 14.20 14.95 -1.32
C ALA A 225 12.92 14.38 -0.70
N ILE A 226 12.37 13.31 -1.27
CA ILE A 226 11.21 12.57 -0.72
C ILE A 226 11.56 11.97 0.64
N LEU A 227 12.71 11.29 0.73
CA LEU A 227 13.23 10.69 1.97
C LEU A 227 13.32 11.71 3.09
N VAL A 228 13.98 12.86 2.83
CA VAL A 228 14.12 13.95 3.80
C VAL A 228 12.77 14.58 4.15
N HIS A 229 11.89 14.78 3.16
CA HIS A 229 10.61 15.45 3.37
C HIS A 229 9.64 14.64 4.23
N TYR A 230 9.59 13.31 4.04
CA TYR A 230 8.69 12.45 4.83
C TYR A 230 9.37 11.84 6.06
N GLY A 231 10.70 11.85 6.12
CA GLY A 231 11.50 11.50 7.29
C GLY A 231 11.66 10.00 7.51
N PHE A 232 11.99 9.24 6.46
CA PHE A 232 12.38 7.82 6.53
C PHE A 232 13.84 7.64 6.07
N ASP A 233 14.37 6.41 6.03
CA ASP A 233 15.82 6.19 6.10
C ASP A 233 16.47 5.65 4.81
N GLY A 234 15.68 5.25 3.82
CA GLY A 234 16.26 4.73 2.58
C GLY A 234 15.26 4.09 1.63
N TRP A 235 15.81 3.41 0.62
CA TRP A 235 15.05 2.78 -0.46
C TRP A 235 15.58 1.38 -0.73
N LEU A 236 14.68 0.41 -0.83
CA LEU A 236 14.96 -0.84 -1.52
C LEU A 236 14.75 -0.63 -3.03
N LEU A 237 15.76 -0.97 -3.83
CA LEU A 237 15.66 -0.95 -5.29
C LEU A 237 15.36 -2.37 -5.79
N ASN A 238 14.19 -2.59 -6.37
CA ASN A 238 13.78 -3.87 -6.92
C ASN A 238 13.63 -3.77 -8.45
N ILE A 239 14.72 -4.01 -9.17
CA ILE A 239 14.77 -3.89 -10.64
C ILE A 239 14.56 -5.28 -11.25
N GLU A 240 13.34 -5.58 -11.69
CA GLU A 240 12.94 -6.88 -12.24
C GLU A 240 12.82 -6.89 -13.77
N SER A 241 12.73 -5.71 -14.39
CA SER A 241 12.70 -5.56 -15.84
C SER A 241 14.11 -5.44 -16.43
N PRO A 242 14.34 -5.95 -17.65
CA PRO A 242 15.62 -5.77 -18.34
C PRO A 242 15.86 -4.30 -18.75
N LEU A 243 17.10 -3.98 -19.10
CA LEU A 243 17.46 -2.74 -19.78
C LEU A 243 17.14 -2.85 -21.27
N ALA A 244 16.77 -1.73 -21.91
CA ALA A 244 16.31 -1.74 -23.29
C ALA A 244 17.37 -2.18 -24.31
N GLN A 245 18.65 -1.82 -24.11
CA GLN A 245 19.75 -2.21 -25.00
C GLN A 245 20.60 -3.37 -24.44
N GLY A 246 20.16 -4.01 -23.36
CA GLY A 246 20.89 -5.13 -22.76
C GLY A 246 22.20 -4.69 -22.07
N PRO A 247 23.27 -5.50 -22.08
CA PRO A 247 24.50 -5.24 -21.33
C PRO A 247 25.21 -3.91 -21.65
N GLU A 248 24.95 -3.30 -22.80
CA GLU A 248 25.57 -2.03 -23.18
C GLU A 248 25.10 -0.86 -22.31
N ASP A 249 23.88 -0.92 -21.78
CA ASP A 249 23.37 0.05 -20.80
C ASP A 249 24.05 -0.09 -19.42
N MET A 250 24.79 -1.19 -19.14
CA MET A 250 25.54 -1.34 -17.88
C MET A 250 26.64 -0.29 -17.72
N ALA A 251 27.15 0.27 -18.82
CA ALA A 251 28.15 1.33 -18.76
C ALA A 251 27.57 2.68 -18.29
N ARG A 252 26.23 2.78 -18.19
CA ARG A 252 25.50 3.97 -17.75
C ARG A 252 25.09 3.90 -16.27
N LEU A 253 25.25 2.74 -15.62
CA LEU A 253 25.05 2.50 -14.18
C LEU A 253 26.35 2.80 -13.41
#